data_AF-A0A4Y9XMV8-F1
#
_entry.id   AF-A0A4Y9XMV8-F1
#
_cell.length_a   1.000
_cell.length_b   1.000
_cell.length_c   1.000
_cell.angle_alpha   90.00
_cell.angle_beta   90.00
_cell.angle_gamma   90.00
#
_symmetry.space_group_name_H-M   'P 1'
#
loop_
_entity.id
_entity.type
_entity.pdbx_description
1 polymer ?
#
loop_
_entity_poly.entity_id
_entity_poly.type
_entity_poly.pdbx_seq_one_letter_code
_entity_poly.pdbx_strand_id
1 'polypeptide(L)'
;MFTSFPVERTQESPPPLPPQGEEQNNPTPDAHSTTSSTYVFSSSQLSTQLHTYNNPAFMILVDVQVCPEPERDKDYEEWTVDCSPERPLASGHIVTLQSGDQEIGTWRISRVSALTRHWVTFRTAGGPHLRAPIPWTHLSYFEGYTHTMLYTVLSNYPPPHHSYAHKPTFQQLEVNPYEFEIPKRELPSLRIRLERNPKMKTLLALLRSKNTAEAAGSGEQARP
;
A
#
# COMPACT_ATOMS: atom_id res chain seq x y z
N MET A 1 28.34 6.56 50.04
CA MET A 1 28.76 5.15 50.10
C MET A 1 27.77 4.35 49.26
N PHE A 2 28.17 3.90 48.07
CA PHE A 2 27.32 3.09 47.19
C PHE A 2 27.83 1.64 47.24
N THR A 3 26.97 0.73 47.67
CA THR A 3 27.24 -0.71 47.71
C THR A 3 26.79 -1.32 46.39
N SER A 4 27.75 -1.79 45.59
CA SER A 4 27.51 -2.58 44.39
C SER A 4 27.17 -4.02 44.75
N PHE A 5 26.08 -4.56 44.20
CA PHE A 5 25.74 -5.98 44.29
C PHE A 5 26.30 -6.74 43.07
N PRO A 6 26.87 -7.94 43.27
CA PRO A 6 27.31 -8.79 42.17
C PRO A 6 26.09 -9.45 41.50
N VAL A 7 26.05 -9.37 40.16
CA VAL A 7 25.09 -10.11 39.33
C VAL A 7 25.67 -11.49 39.05
N GLU A 8 25.06 -12.53 39.62
CA GLU A 8 25.32 -13.92 39.22
C GLU A 8 24.72 -14.18 37.84
N ARG A 9 25.58 -14.48 36.86
CA ARG A 9 25.16 -15.01 35.56
C ARG A 9 24.93 -16.51 35.71
N THR A 10 23.67 -16.92 35.75
CA THR A 10 23.27 -18.31 35.54
C THR A 10 23.58 -18.71 34.10
N GLN A 11 24.52 -19.63 33.94
CA GLN A 11 24.94 -20.17 32.66
C GLN A 11 23.91 -21.22 32.20
N GLU A 12 22.97 -20.82 31.33
CA GLU A 12 22.03 -21.74 30.68
C GLU A 12 22.79 -22.68 29.72
N SER A 13 22.57 -23.98 29.89
CA SER A 13 23.10 -25.01 29.00
C SER A 13 22.38 -25.00 27.66
N PRO A 14 23.10 -25.17 26.53
CA PRO A 14 22.49 -25.20 25.21
C PRO A 14 21.59 -26.43 25.01
N PRO A 15 20.46 -26.29 24.29
CA PRO A 15 19.56 -27.39 24.00
C PRO A 15 20.18 -28.43 23.05
N PRO A 16 19.77 -29.71 23.15
CA PRO A 16 20.27 -30.79 22.29
C PRO A 16 19.84 -30.62 20.84
N LEU A 17 20.76 -30.93 19.92
CA LEU A 17 20.53 -30.92 18.47
C LEU A 17 19.51 -31.99 18.05
N PRO A 18 18.62 -31.69 17.08
CA PRO A 18 17.70 -32.66 16.52
C PRO A 18 18.43 -33.70 15.63
N PRO A 19 17.87 -34.92 15.51
CA PRO A 19 18.46 -36.00 14.71
C PRO A 19 18.43 -35.65 13.22
N GLN A 20 19.58 -35.81 12.56
CA GLN A 20 19.70 -35.73 11.10
C GLN A 20 19.03 -36.96 10.48
N GLY A 21 17.87 -36.76 9.86
CA GLY A 21 17.18 -37.76 9.05
C GLY A 21 17.79 -37.83 7.65
N GLU A 22 18.05 -39.06 7.21
CA GLU A 22 18.71 -39.43 5.96
C GLU A 22 17.95 -38.96 4.71
N GLU A 23 18.75 -38.46 3.76
CA GLU A 23 18.41 -37.93 2.45
C GLU A 23 18.04 -39.07 1.50
N GLN A 24 16.74 -39.22 1.19
CA GLN A 24 16.25 -40.15 0.18
C GLN A 24 16.10 -39.45 -1.17
N ASN A 25 17.07 -39.74 -2.04
CA ASN A 25 17.10 -39.46 -3.47
C ASN A 25 15.78 -39.81 -4.18
N ASN A 26 15.23 -38.89 -4.96
CA ASN A 26 14.29 -39.22 -6.03
C ASN A 26 14.61 -38.44 -7.32
N PRO A 27 14.46 -39.07 -8.49
CA PRO A 27 14.97 -38.57 -9.76
C PRO A 27 14.00 -37.61 -10.47
N THR A 28 14.62 -36.67 -11.18
CA THR A 28 14.07 -35.70 -12.13
C THR A 28 13.23 -36.35 -13.24
N PRO A 29 12.13 -35.67 -13.65
CA PRO A 29 11.77 -35.65 -15.06
C PRO A 29 11.55 -34.21 -15.59
N ASP A 30 12.27 -33.97 -16.68
CA ASP A 30 11.89 -33.29 -17.92
C ASP A 30 11.42 -31.83 -17.96
N ALA A 31 12.20 -31.10 -18.76
CA ALA A 31 12.00 -29.78 -19.28
C ALA A 31 10.76 -29.70 -20.17
N HIS A 32 9.82 -28.80 -19.84
CA HIS A 32 8.96 -28.19 -20.84
C HIS A 32 8.60 -26.73 -20.48
N SER A 33 8.89 -25.87 -21.46
CA SER A 33 8.15 -24.66 -21.84
C SER A 33 8.16 -23.44 -20.92
N THR A 34 9.14 -22.59 -21.21
CA THR A 34 9.16 -21.15 -20.95
C THR A 34 7.98 -20.44 -21.63
N THR A 35 6.96 -20.07 -20.87
CA THR A 35 6.13 -18.89 -21.14
C THR A 35 5.81 -18.20 -19.82
N SER A 36 6.74 -17.35 -19.39
CA SER A 36 6.56 -16.44 -18.26
C SER A 36 5.58 -15.33 -18.65
N SER A 37 4.36 -15.40 -18.12
CA SER A 37 3.55 -14.22 -17.86
C SER A 37 2.84 -14.44 -16.53
N THR A 38 3.59 -14.23 -15.45
CA THR A 38 3.07 -14.30 -14.09
C THR A 38 2.24 -13.05 -13.83
N TYR A 39 0.95 -13.08 -14.15
CA TYR A 39 -0.04 -12.14 -13.66
C TYR A 39 -0.24 -12.39 -12.16
N VAL A 40 0.50 -11.67 -11.31
CA VAL A 40 0.45 -11.83 -9.84
C VAL A 40 -0.61 -10.94 -9.20
N PHE A 41 -1.81 -10.83 -9.78
CA PHE A 41 -2.99 -10.31 -9.07
C PHE A 41 -4.23 -10.79 -9.83
N SER A 42 -4.71 -11.99 -9.51
CA SER A 42 -6.03 -12.43 -9.95
C SER A 42 -7.06 -11.79 -9.01
N SER A 43 -7.57 -10.63 -9.39
CA SER A 43 -8.64 -9.90 -8.72
C SER A 43 -10.00 -10.57 -8.97
N SER A 44 -10.11 -11.89 -8.81
CA SER A 44 -11.40 -12.57 -8.87
C SER A 44 -12.14 -12.46 -7.54
N GLN A 45 -12.46 -11.22 -7.14
CA GLN A 45 -13.61 -10.92 -6.29
C GLN A 45 -14.42 -9.82 -6.96
N LEU A 46 -15.04 -10.19 -8.08
CA LEU A 46 -16.08 -9.42 -8.75
C LEU A 46 -17.32 -9.39 -7.83
N SER A 47 -17.31 -8.49 -6.85
CA SER A 47 -18.53 -8.08 -6.15
C SER A 47 -19.18 -6.98 -6.98
N THR A 48 -19.94 -7.37 -8.00
CA THR A 48 -20.85 -6.49 -8.72
C THR A 48 -22.03 -6.12 -7.82
N GLN A 49 -21.80 -5.25 -6.83
CA GLN A 49 -22.90 -4.58 -6.13
C GLN A 49 -23.51 -3.51 -7.05
N LEU A 50 -24.54 -3.91 -7.77
CA LEU A 50 -25.45 -3.00 -8.46
C LEU A 50 -26.22 -2.16 -7.44
N HIS A 51 -26.10 -0.85 -7.55
CA HIS A 51 -26.92 0.13 -6.83
C HIS A 51 -28.40 -0.02 -7.20
N THR A 52 -29.27 -0.26 -6.22
CA THR A 52 -30.36 0.65 -5.82
C THR A 52 -31.16 0.08 -4.63
N TYR A 53 -31.83 0.97 -3.89
CA TYR A 53 -32.80 0.77 -2.80
C TYR A 53 -32.28 0.57 -1.37
N ASN A 54 -32.52 1.59 -0.53
CA ASN A 54 -32.66 1.57 0.94
C ASN A 54 -31.85 0.50 1.68
N ASN A 55 -30.56 0.40 1.37
CA ASN A 55 -29.68 -0.47 2.10
C ASN A 55 -29.49 0.17 3.48
N PRO A 56 -29.86 -0.49 4.60
CA PRO A 56 -29.44 0.00 5.90
C PRO A 56 -27.94 0.21 5.80
N ALA A 57 -27.45 1.37 6.26
CA ALA A 57 -26.04 1.71 6.15
C ALA A 57 -25.23 0.68 6.96
N PHE A 58 -24.86 -0.43 6.31
CA PHE A 58 -24.13 -1.50 6.95
C PHE A 58 -22.75 -0.93 7.26
N MET A 59 -22.51 -0.82 8.55
CA MET A 59 -21.23 -0.39 9.08
C MET A 59 -20.27 -1.57 8.95
N ILE A 60 -19.25 -1.43 8.11
CA ILE A 60 -18.21 -2.45 7.94
C ILE A 60 -17.14 -2.19 9.01
N LEU A 61 -17.00 -3.12 9.94
CA LEU A 61 -15.91 -3.15 10.92
C LEU A 61 -14.72 -3.92 10.32
N VAL A 62 -13.51 -3.39 10.51
CA VAL A 62 -12.26 -4.02 10.06
C VAL A 62 -11.23 -3.91 11.18
N ASP A 63 -10.71 -5.05 11.62
CA ASP A 63 -9.59 -5.09 12.55
C ASP A 63 -8.28 -4.87 11.79
N VAL A 64 -7.43 -3.98 12.30
CA VAL A 64 -6.22 -3.52 11.61
C VAL A 64 -5.03 -3.61 12.55
N GLN A 65 -4.08 -4.48 12.19
CA GLN A 65 -2.80 -4.59 12.88
C GLN A 65 -1.83 -3.52 12.36
N VAL A 66 -1.32 -2.71 13.28
CA VAL A 66 -0.43 -1.57 13.00
C VAL A 66 0.94 -1.76 13.64
N CYS A 67 1.94 -1.03 13.15
CA CYS A 67 3.27 -1.02 13.76
C CYS A 67 3.19 -0.55 15.24
N PRO A 68 4.12 -0.98 16.12
CA PRO A 68 4.03 -0.71 17.56
C PRO A 68 4.06 0.77 17.95
N GLU A 69 4.73 1.60 17.17
CA GLU A 69 4.87 3.02 17.44
C GLU A 69 4.30 3.85 16.28
N PRO A 70 3.48 4.87 16.57
CA PRO A 70 3.01 5.79 15.55
C PRO A 70 4.08 6.81 15.18
N GLU A 71 4.03 7.26 13.93
CA GLU A 71 4.79 8.42 13.49
C GLU A 71 4.08 9.68 14.01
N ARG A 72 4.77 10.45 14.86
CA ARG A 72 4.22 11.69 15.45
C ARG A 72 4.82 12.89 14.75
N ASP A 73 3.95 13.65 14.09
CA ASP A 73 4.26 15.01 13.65
C ASP A 73 3.67 16.01 14.68
N LYS A 74 4.00 17.30 14.54
CA LYS A 74 3.53 18.35 15.47
C LYS A 74 2.02 18.42 15.60
N ASP A 75 1.30 18.11 14.51
CA ASP A 75 -0.14 18.34 14.39
C ASP A 75 -0.98 17.06 14.36
N TYR A 76 -0.36 15.89 14.16
CA TYR A 76 -1.08 14.62 14.03
C TYR A 76 -0.21 13.41 14.36
N GLU A 77 -0.91 12.33 14.71
CA GLU A 77 -0.37 11.00 14.92
C GLU A 77 -0.77 10.12 13.73
N GLU A 78 0.19 9.44 13.10
CA GLU A 78 -0.04 8.55 11.96
C GLU A 78 0.40 7.12 12.31
N TRP A 79 -0.57 6.19 12.27
CA TRP A 79 -0.31 4.76 12.42
C TRP A 79 -0.09 4.12 11.05
N THR A 80 0.90 3.24 10.94
CA THR A 80 1.17 2.48 9.72
C THR A 80 0.64 1.06 9.86
N VAL A 81 -0.16 0.61 8.90
CA VAL A 81 -0.65 -0.77 8.84
C VAL A 81 0.52 -1.71 8.55
N ASP A 82 0.68 -2.74 9.38
CA ASP A 82 1.82 -3.68 9.32
C ASP A 82 1.44 -5.01 8.66
N CYS A 83 0.21 -5.46 8.88
CA CYS A 83 -0.32 -6.69 8.29
C CYS A 83 -1.52 -6.40 7.38
N SER A 84 -1.69 -7.23 6.35
CA SER A 84 -2.85 -7.13 5.45
C SER A 84 -4.13 -7.35 6.24
N PRO A 85 -5.08 -6.40 6.27
CA PRO A 85 -6.37 -6.60 6.91
C PRO A 85 -7.18 -7.64 6.12
N GLU A 86 -8.14 -8.30 6.80
CA GLU A 86 -9.04 -9.28 6.17
C GLU A 86 -9.88 -8.66 5.04
N ARG A 87 -10.15 -7.36 5.13
CA ARG A 87 -10.89 -6.58 4.15
C ARG A 87 -10.10 -5.33 3.75
N PRO A 88 -10.04 -4.98 2.47
CA PRO A 88 -9.42 -3.74 2.04
C PRO A 88 -10.04 -2.53 2.74
N LEU A 89 -9.19 -1.60 3.19
CA LEU A 89 -9.62 -0.40 3.89
C LEU A 89 -10.26 0.60 2.90
N ALA A 90 -11.43 1.13 3.26
CA ALA A 90 -12.16 2.07 2.43
C ALA A 90 -12.76 3.21 3.27
N SER A 91 -13.04 4.33 2.61
CA SER A 91 -13.78 5.43 3.23
C SER A 91 -15.15 4.97 3.73
N GLY A 92 -15.49 5.33 4.95
CA GLY A 92 -16.75 4.95 5.60
C GLY A 92 -16.64 3.74 6.53
N HIS A 93 -15.60 2.90 6.40
CA HIS A 93 -15.36 1.77 7.32
C HIS A 93 -15.10 2.26 8.74
N ILE A 94 -15.46 1.43 9.72
CA ILE A 94 -14.96 1.54 11.09
C ILE A 94 -13.79 0.60 11.23
N VAL A 95 -12.68 1.11 11.75
CA VAL A 95 -11.45 0.35 11.98
C VAL A 95 -11.16 0.27 13.47
N THR A 96 -10.78 -0.90 13.94
CA THR A 96 -10.24 -1.12 15.28
C THR A 96 -8.75 -1.36 15.12
N LEU A 97 -7.93 -0.43 15.64
CA LEU A 97 -6.48 -0.51 15.53
C LEU A 97 -5.92 -1.35 16.68
N GLN A 98 -5.06 -2.29 16.33
CA GLN A 98 -4.40 -3.21 17.25
C GLN A 98 -2.89 -3.16 17.04
N SER A 99 -2.12 -3.11 18.13
CA SER A 99 -0.67 -3.24 18.10
C SER A 99 -0.29 -4.47 18.94
N GLY A 100 -0.03 -5.58 18.27
CA GLY A 100 0.10 -6.88 18.94
C GLY A 100 -1.23 -7.26 19.58
N ASP A 101 -1.20 -7.57 20.88
CA ASP A 101 -2.40 -7.96 21.65
C ASP A 101 -3.17 -6.76 22.25
N GLN A 102 -2.68 -5.53 22.03
CA GLN A 102 -3.29 -4.34 22.60
C GLN A 102 -4.20 -3.63 21.59
N GLU A 103 -5.47 -3.44 21.96
CA GLU A 103 -6.36 -2.52 21.27
C GLU A 103 -5.96 -1.07 21.58
N ILE A 104 -5.68 -0.30 20.54
CA ILE A 104 -5.37 1.13 20.64
C ILE A 104 -6.68 1.93 20.66
N GLY A 105 -7.64 1.56 19.81
CA GLY A 105 -8.96 2.15 19.77
C GLY A 105 -9.69 1.93 18.45
N THR A 106 -10.89 2.51 18.36
CA THR A 106 -11.81 2.31 17.22
C THR A 106 -12.23 3.65 16.61
N TRP A 107 -12.10 3.80 15.30
CA TRP A 107 -12.44 5.04 14.58
C TRP A 107 -13.07 4.80 13.22
N ARG A 108 -13.78 5.79 12.70
CA ARG A 108 -14.33 5.76 11.34
C ARG A 108 -13.38 6.39 10.34
N ILE A 109 -13.04 5.69 9.27
CA ILE A 109 -12.33 6.25 8.12
C ILE A 109 -13.24 7.26 7.42
N SER A 110 -12.81 8.52 7.35
CA SER A 110 -13.60 9.60 6.75
C SER A 110 -13.30 9.78 5.25
N ARG A 111 -12.03 9.92 4.89
CA ARG A 111 -11.55 10.16 3.52
C ARG A 111 -10.06 9.89 3.39
N VAL A 112 -9.57 9.80 2.16
CA VAL A 112 -8.13 9.88 1.84
C VAL A 112 -7.63 11.30 2.08
N SER A 113 -6.58 11.47 2.88
CA SER A 113 -5.92 12.76 3.16
C SER A 113 -4.66 12.96 2.32
N ALA A 114 -3.90 11.90 2.07
CA ALA A 114 -2.71 11.91 1.24
C ALA A 114 -2.59 10.62 0.43
N LEU A 115 -1.90 10.74 -0.70
CA LEU A 115 -1.65 9.65 -1.63
C LEU A 115 -0.20 9.78 -2.10
N THR A 116 0.59 8.73 -1.89
CA THR A 116 1.95 8.60 -2.41
C THR A 116 1.97 7.50 -3.46
N ARG A 117 3.14 7.17 -4.00
CA ARG A 117 3.25 6.08 -4.97
C ARG A 117 2.76 4.76 -4.42
N HIS A 118 3.09 4.44 -3.17
CA HIS A 118 2.86 3.11 -2.60
C HIS A 118 1.89 3.08 -1.43
N TRP A 119 1.52 4.26 -0.91
CA TRP A 119 0.74 4.38 0.31
C TRP A 119 -0.44 5.33 0.14
N VAL A 120 -1.47 5.05 0.92
CA VAL A 120 -2.64 5.88 1.11
C VAL A 120 -2.69 6.26 2.57
N THR A 121 -2.80 7.55 2.88
CA THR A 121 -3.12 7.99 4.23
C THR A 121 -4.59 8.33 4.31
N PHE A 122 -5.27 7.69 5.25
CA PHE A 122 -6.65 7.96 5.61
C PHE A 122 -6.73 8.90 6.81
N ARG A 123 -7.68 9.82 6.76
CA ARG A 123 -8.10 10.58 7.94
C ARG A 123 -9.23 9.85 8.64
N THR A 124 -9.08 9.60 9.94
CA THR A 124 -10.17 9.08 10.75
C THR A 124 -10.95 10.21 11.43
N ALA A 125 -12.22 9.97 11.78
CA ALA A 125 -13.07 10.94 12.44
C ALA A 125 -12.70 11.04 13.94
N GLY A 126 -12.10 12.16 14.33
CA GLY A 126 -11.71 12.42 15.72
C GLY A 126 -10.55 11.56 16.24
N GLY A 127 -9.84 10.89 15.34
CA GLY A 127 -8.74 9.98 15.67
C GLY A 127 -7.47 10.27 14.87
N PRO A 128 -6.49 9.34 14.93
CA PRO A 128 -5.22 9.47 14.24
C PRO A 128 -5.38 9.27 12.72
N HIS A 129 -4.33 9.58 11.98
CA HIS A 129 -4.20 9.18 10.58
C HIS A 129 -3.80 7.70 10.49
N LEU A 130 -4.25 7.04 9.41
CA LEU A 130 -3.94 5.64 9.15
C LEU A 130 -3.31 5.52 7.76
N ARG A 131 -2.03 5.15 7.71
CA ARG A 131 -1.28 4.93 6.48
C ARG A 131 -1.28 3.44 6.12
N ALA A 132 -1.80 3.11 4.94
CA ALA A 132 -1.92 1.75 4.45
C ALA A 132 -1.29 1.61 3.05
N PRO A 133 -0.66 0.47 2.73
CA PRO A 133 -0.22 0.14 1.38
C PRO A 133 -1.41 0.11 0.41
N ILE A 134 -1.24 0.64 -0.79
CA ILE A 134 -2.30 0.70 -1.80
C ILE A 134 -3.03 -0.64 -2.03
N PRO A 135 -2.34 -1.80 -2.12
CA PRO A 135 -3.03 -3.09 -2.32
C PRO A 135 -3.98 -3.49 -1.18
N TRP A 136 -3.83 -2.90 0.00
CA TRP A 136 -4.68 -3.17 1.17
C TRP A 136 -5.83 -2.17 1.28
N THR A 137 -6.07 -1.38 0.24
CA THR A 137 -7.08 -0.33 0.21
C THR A 137 -8.05 -0.51 -0.93
N HIS A 138 -9.27 -0.06 -0.72
CA HIS A 138 -10.26 0.10 -1.77
C HIS A 138 -10.49 1.59 -2.01
N LEU A 139 -9.75 2.12 -2.99
CA LEU A 139 -9.86 3.52 -3.42
C LEU A 139 -11.14 3.75 -4.22
N SER A 140 -11.76 4.92 -4.05
CA SER A 140 -12.83 5.35 -4.95
C SER A 140 -12.28 5.55 -6.37
N TYR A 141 -13.16 5.55 -7.38
CA TYR A 141 -12.76 5.78 -8.77
C TYR A 141 -11.95 7.07 -8.96
N PHE A 142 -12.25 8.12 -8.19
CA PHE A 142 -11.49 9.37 -8.29
C PHE A 142 -10.09 9.25 -7.72
N GLU A 143 -9.92 8.57 -6.59
CA GLU A 143 -8.61 8.35 -5.98
C GLU A 143 -7.76 7.40 -6.83
N GLY A 144 -8.33 6.29 -7.31
CA GLY A 144 -7.64 5.36 -8.22
C GLY A 144 -7.27 6.00 -9.55
N TYR A 145 -8.16 6.82 -10.14
CA TYR A 145 -7.84 7.58 -11.36
C TYR A 145 -6.73 8.60 -11.13
N THR A 146 -6.79 9.33 -10.02
CA THR A 146 -5.76 10.32 -9.64
C THR A 146 -4.41 9.63 -9.45
N HIS A 147 -4.39 8.49 -8.75
CA HIS A 147 -3.20 7.67 -8.57
C HIS A 147 -2.60 7.24 -9.90
N THR A 148 -3.43 6.63 -10.77
CA THR A 148 -3.02 6.15 -12.08
C THR A 148 -2.39 7.26 -12.92
N MET A 149 -3.03 8.43 -12.98
CA MET A 149 -2.59 9.54 -13.82
C MET A 149 -1.34 10.25 -13.29
N LEU A 150 -1.13 10.24 -11.97
CA LEU A 150 -0.06 11.01 -11.33
C LEU A 150 1.06 10.15 -10.75
N TYR A 151 1.00 8.82 -10.86
CA TYR A 151 1.91 7.90 -10.21
C TYR A 151 3.39 8.31 -10.30
N THR A 152 3.88 8.62 -11.49
CA THR A 152 5.30 8.94 -11.73
C THR A 152 5.73 10.29 -11.13
N VAL A 153 4.80 11.17 -10.76
CA VAL A 153 5.08 12.44 -10.07
C VAL A 153 4.70 12.43 -8.59
N LEU A 154 4.01 11.39 -8.11
CA LEU A 154 3.78 11.19 -6.68
C LEU A 154 5.10 10.90 -5.95
N SER A 155 5.16 11.27 -4.67
CA SER A 155 6.31 10.98 -3.80
C SER A 155 6.57 9.48 -3.77
N ASN A 156 7.83 9.10 -3.99
CA ASN A 156 8.31 7.72 -3.84
C ASN A 156 8.65 7.36 -2.38
N TYR A 157 8.56 8.33 -1.47
CA TYR A 157 8.72 8.12 -0.04
C TYR A 157 7.36 8.20 0.66
N PRO A 158 7.03 7.25 1.56
CA PRO A 158 7.86 6.11 1.97
C PRO A 158 8.00 5.02 0.89
N PRO A 159 9.06 4.19 0.93
CA PRO A 159 9.25 3.08 -0.01
C PRO A 159 8.10 2.07 0.10
N PRO A 160 7.92 1.15 -0.88
CA PRO A 160 6.92 0.10 -0.78
C PRO A 160 6.97 -0.66 0.55
N HIS A 161 5.81 -1.07 1.07
CA HIS A 161 5.72 -1.92 2.25
C HIS A 161 6.59 -3.17 2.11
N HIS A 162 7.20 -3.64 3.20
CA HIS A 162 8.22 -4.69 3.19
C HIS A 162 7.74 -6.00 2.51
N SER A 163 6.45 -6.33 2.61
CA SER A 163 5.82 -7.47 1.91
C SER A 163 5.89 -7.39 0.38
N TYR A 164 6.17 -6.21 -0.18
CA TYR A 164 6.32 -5.98 -1.63
C TYR A 164 7.75 -5.63 -2.04
N ALA A 165 8.68 -5.42 -1.09
CA ALA A 165 10.03 -4.93 -1.38
C ALA A 165 10.84 -5.85 -2.31
N HIS A 166 10.57 -7.15 -2.29
CA HIS A 166 11.25 -8.15 -3.12
C HIS A 166 10.66 -8.29 -4.53
N LYS A 167 9.54 -7.62 -4.84
CA LYS A 167 8.86 -7.77 -6.14
C LYS A 167 9.50 -6.86 -7.19
N PRO A 168 9.98 -7.38 -8.33
CA PRO A 168 10.66 -6.57 -9.35
C PRO A 168 9.81 -5.43 -9.91
N THR A 169 8.48 -5.60 -9.96
CA THR A 169 7.56 -4.57 -10.46
C THR A 169 7.56 -3.30 -9.60
N PHE A 170 7.94 -3.39 -8.33
CA PHE A 170 8.04 -2.24 -7.43
C PHE A 170 9.41 -1.53 -7.50
N GLN A 171 10.37 -2.10 -8.24
CA GLN A 171 11.69 -1.50 -8.47
C GLN A 171 11.69 -0.57 -9.70
N GLN A 172 10.68 -0.71 -10.58
CA GLN A 172 10.54 0.11 -11.78
C GLN A 172 9.82 1.42 -11.47
N LEU A 173 10.58 2.50 -11.26
CA LEU A 173 10.03 3.80 -10.83
C LEU A 173 9.10 4.49 -11.84
N GLU A 174 9.14 4.07 -13.10
CA GLU A 174 8.38 4.66 -14.21
C GLU A 174 7.11 3.88 -14.55
N VAL A 175 6.99 2.65 -14.05
CA VAL A 175 5.85 1.78 -14.31
C VAL A 175 4.98 1.75 -13.06
N ASN A 176 3.69 2.05 -13.22
CA ASN A 176 2.74 1.91 -12.13
C ASN A 176 2.43 0.41 -11.94
N PRO A 177 2.78 -0.21 -10.79
CA PRO A 177 2.52 -1.63 -10.56
C PRO A 177 1.07 -1.90 -10.14
N TYR A 178 0.24 -0.86 -9.98
CA TYR A 178 -1.13 -0.96 -9.54
C TYR A 178 -2.09 -0.72 -10.71
N GLU A 179 -3.18 -1.51 -10.73
CA GLU A 179 -4.26 -1.38 -11.70
C GLU A 179 -5.56 -1.11 -10.95
N PHE A 180 -6.36 -0.16 -11.45
CA PHE A 180 -7.66 0.18 -10.87
C PHE A 180 -8.74 -0.01 -11.93
N GLU A 181 -9.78 -0.75 -11.58
CA GLU A 181 -10.94 -0.93 -12.44
C GLU A 181 -11.80 0.34 -12.44
N ILE A 182 -11.57 1.20 -13.44
CA ILE A 182 -12.32 2.44 -13.61
C ILE A 182 -13.26 2.29 -14.80
N PRO A 183 -14.59 2.37 -14.61
CA PRO A 183 -15.53 2.24 -15.72
C PRO A 183 -15.28 3.32 -16.77
N LYS A 184 -15.20 2.94 -18.06
CA LYS A 184 -14.91 3.86 -19.17
C LYS A 184 -15.85 5.08 -19.21
N ARG A 185 -17.12 4.90 -18.81
CA ARG A 185 -18.13 5.96 -18.72
C ARG A 185 -17.80 7.06 -17.70
N GLU A 186 -17.01 6.75 -16.67
CA GLU A 186 -16.64 7.70 -15.61
C GLU A 186 -15.42 8.55 -16.00
N LEU A 187 -14.58 8.07 -16.92
CA LEU A 187 -13.30 8.71 -17.28
C LEU A 187 -13.42 10.21 -17.64
N PRO A 188 -14.40 10.68 -18.44
CA PRO A 188 -14.54 12.10 -18.74
C PRO A 188 -14.80 12.94 -17.48
N SER A 189 -15.70 12.48 -16.61
CA SER A 189 -16.04 13.15 -15.35
C SER A 189 -14.86 13.19 -14.38
N LEU A 190 -14.11 12.09 -14.28
CA LEU A 190 -12.93 12.00 -13.41
C LEU A 190 -11.81 12.93 -13.90
N ARG A 191 -11.58 13.01 -15.21
CA ARG A 191 -10.63 13.96 -15.82
C ARG A 191 -10.97 15.41 -15.48
N ILE A 192 -12.23 15.81 -15.68
CA ILE A 192 -12.69 17.17 -15.36
C ILE A 192 -12.50 17.46 -13.86
N ARG A 193 -12.83 16.50 -12.98
CA ARG A 193 -12.63 16.65 -11.53
C ARG A 193 -11.16 16.80 -11.16
N LEU A 194 -10.28 16.04 -11.79
CA LEU A 194 -8.84 16.10 -11.56
C LEU A 194 -8.29 17.48 -11.95
N GLU A 195 -8.69 17.98 -13.13
CA GLU A 195 -8.29 19.29 -13.62
C GLU A 195 -8.85 20.44 -12.79
N ARG A 196 -10.02 20.29 -12.17
CA ARG A 196 -10.60 21.33 -11.30
C ARG A 196 -9.91 21.42 -9.93
N ASN A 197 -9.21 20.37 -9.50
CA ASN A 197 -8.56 20.36 -8.19
C ASN A 197 -7.24 21.17 -8.23
N PRO A 198 -7.12 22.28 -7.48
CA PRO A 198 -5.96 23.15 -7.57
C PRO A 198 -4.65 22.48 -7.15
N LYS A 199 -4.68 21.56 -6.17
CA LYS A 199 -3.50 20.80 -5.76
C LYS A 199 -3.02 19.89 -6.88
N MET A 200 -3.96 19.26 -7.59
CA MET A 200 -3.66 18.33 -8.68
C MET A 200 -3.22 19.05 -9.95
N LYS A 201 -3.67 20.29 -10.19
CA LYS A 201 -3.18 21.12 -11.31
C LYS A 201 -1.67 21.29 -11.28
N THR A 202 -1.08 21.53 -10.11
CA THR A 202 0.37 21.66 -9.96
C THR A 202 1.10 20.37 -10.34
N LEU A 203 0.59 19.22 -9.87
CA LEU A 203 1.18 17.91 -10.21
C LEU A 203 1.03 17.57 -11.69
N LEU A 204 -0.10 17.91 -12.31
CA LEU A 204 -0.32 17.76 -13.75
C LEU A 204 0.63 18.65 -14.56
N ALA A 205 0.89 19.87 -14.11
CA ALA A 205 1.85 20.76 -14.76
C ALA A 205 3.26 20.17 -14.69
N LEU A 206 3.67 19.65 -13.53
CA LEU A 206 4.96 18.96 -13.38
C LEU A 206 5.08 17.76 -14.31
N LEU A 207 4.04 16.94 -14.42
CA LEU A 207 4.02 15.79 -15.34
C LEU A 207 4.19 16.22 -16.80
N ARG A 208 3.50 17.29 -17.22
CA ARG A 208 3.64 17.84 -18.59
C ARG A 208 5.05 18.35 -18.85
N SER A 209 5.64 19.07 -17.91
CA SER A 209 7.01 19.58 -18.03
C SER A 209 8.02 18.44 -18.13
N LYS A 210 7.86 17.38 -17.33
CA LYS A 210 8.71 16.19 -17.38
C LYS A 210 8.69 15.53 -18.77
N ASN A 211 7.49 15.30 -19.32
CA ASN A 211 7.34 14.68 -20.63
C ASN A 211 7.93 15.53 -21.76
N THR A 212 7.83 16.86 -21.68
CA THR A 212 8.45 17.77 -22.67
C THR A 212 9.97 17.72 -22.63
N ALA A 213 10.58 17.61 -21.45
CA ALA A 213 12.04 17.52 -21.31
C ALA A 213 12.60 16.21 -21.90
N GLU A 214 11.93 15.09 -21.67
CA GLU A 214 12.32 13.78 -22.21
C GLU A 214 12.23 13.73 -23.75
N ALA A 215 11.21 14.38 -24.32
CA ALA A 215 11.05 14.50 -25.77
C ALA A 215 12.17 15.34 -26.41
N ALA A 216 12.65 16.39 -25.74
CA ALA A 216 13.73 17.23 -26.24
C ALA A 216 15.10 16.52 -26.17
N GLY A 217 15.39 15.80 -25.08
CA GLY A 217 16.67 15.10 -24.90
C GLY A 217 16.88 13.91 -25.84
N SER A 218 15.80 13.27 -26.29
CA SER A 218 15.87 12.11 -27.20
C SER A 218 16.25 12.47 -28.64
N GLY A 219 16.17 13.75 -29.03
CA GLY A 219 16.44 14.21 -30.40
C GLY A 219 17.91 14.48 -30.71
N GLU A 220 18.78 14.59 -29.70
CA GLU A 220 20.15 15.10 -29.89
C GLU A 220 21.23 14.02 -30.12
N GLN A 221 20.90 12.73 -29.92
CA GLN A 221 21.83 11.61 -30.17
C GLN A 221 21.81 11.07 -31.62
N ALA A 222 21.05 11.68 -32.53
CA ALA A 222 20.94 11.24 -33.92
C ALA A 222 21.64 12.18 -34.92
N ARG A 223 22.86 12.64 -34.61
CA ARG A 223 23.75 13.28 -35.60
C ARG A 223 25.06 12.48 -35.73
N PRO A 224 25.32 11.87 -36.90
CA PRO A 224 26.56 11.15 -37.18
C PRO A 224 27.77 12.07 -37.31
#